data_AF-A0AAJ6Z126-F1
#
_entry.id   AF-A0AAJ6Z126-F1
#
_cell.length_a   1.000
_cell.length_b   1.000
_cell.length_c   1.000
_cell.angle_alpha   90.00
_cell.angle_beta   90.00
_cell.angle_gamma   90.00
#
_symmetry.space_group_name_H-M   'P 1'
#
loop_
_entity.id
_entity.type
_entity.pdbx_description
1 polymer ?
#
loop_
_entity_poly.entity_id
_entity_poly.type
_entity_poly.pdbx_seq_one_letter_code
_entity_poly.pdbx_strand_id
1 'polypeptide(L)'
;MHLSSVVVALAAVCALAPGAAASPAPAHHVARRSFFKLQCKGIYDASIFARLDRICDDCYNLFREPSLYNLCRQECFQSKYFDGCVETLLLTDEKEEIEQLVDYLGKR
;
A
#
# COMPACT_ATOMS: atom_id res chain seq x y z
N MET A 1 -59.52 -5.15 38.78
CA MET A 1 -59.80 -4.99 37.33
C MET A 1 -58.62 -4.23 36.74
N HIS A 2 -57.78 -4.66 35.83
CA HIS A 2 -57.63 -5.86 35.00
C HIS A 2 -56.16 -5.72 34.53
N LEU A 3 -55.23 -6.62 34.88
CA LEU A 3 -54.79 -7.69 33.99
C LEU A 3 -55.01 -7.34 32.50
N SER A 4 -54.15 -6.50 31.93
CA SER A 4 -53.94 -6.42 30.47
C SER A 4 -52.76 -5.51 30.13
N SER A 5 -51.56 -6.08 30.05
CA SER A 5 -50.49 -5.62 29.13
C SER A 5 -49.29 -6.58 29.07
N VAL A 6 -49.50 -7.86 29.38
CA VAL A 6 -48.51 -8.95 29.17
C VAL A 6 -48.22 -9.20 27.67
N VAL A 7 -48.63 -8.29 26.77
CA VAL A 7 -48.59 -8.49 25.30
C VAL A 7 -47.73 -7.47 24.56
N VAL A 8 -47.14 -6.46 25.22
CA VAL A 8 -46.19 -5.58 24.52
C VAL A 8 -44.79 -6.21 24.53
N ALA A 9 -44.65 -7.17 23.62
CA ALA A 9 -43.52 -7.34 22.72
C ALA A 9 -42.13 -7.33 23.37
N LEU A 10 -41.68 -8.52 23.76
CA LEU A 10 -40.61 -9.27 23.07
C LEU A 10 -39.75 -8.48 22.02
N ALA A 11 -39.11 -7.37 22.39
CA ALA A 11 -38.17 -6.67 21.49
C ALA A 11 -37.26 -5.70 22.24
N ALA A 12 -36.48 -6.19 23.20
CA ALA A 12 -35.43 -5.37 23.84
C ALA A 12 -34.13 -6.14 24.07
N VAL A 13 -33.80 -7.07 23.17
CA VAL A 13 -32.50 -7.75 23.17
C VAL A 13 -31.96 -7.71 21.74
N CYS A 14 -31.41 -6.58 21.28
CA CYS A 14 -30.69 -6.51 20.00
C CYS A 14 -29.89 -5.21 19.78
N ALA A 15 -29.04 -4.78 20.72
CA ALA A 15 -28.15 -3.64 20.46
C ALA A 15 -26.75 -3.75 21.10
N LEU A 16 -26.20 -4.96 21.19
CA LEU A 16 -24.75 -5.15 21.26
C LEU A 16 -24.32 -5.73 19.92
N ALA A 17 -24.20 -4.87 18.90
CA ALA A 17 -23.49 -5.23 17.69
C ALA A 17 -21.99 -5.21 18.06
N PRO A 18 -21.27 -6.35 17.98
CA PRO A 18 -19.81 -6.31 17.99
C PRO A 18 -19.42 -5.52 16.76
N GLY A 19 -18.69 -4.42 16.95
CA GLY A 19 -18.10 -3.66 15.85
C GLY A 19 -17.39 -4.64 14.93
N ALA A 20 -17.81 -4.68 13.66
CA ALA A 20 -17.14 -5.45 12.64
C ALA A 20 -15.68 -4.95 12.58
N ALA A 21 -14.76 -5.71 13.16
CA ALA A 21 -13.35 -5.57 12.88
C ALA A 21 -13.22 -5.82 11.38
N ALA A 22 -13.07 -4.74 10.60
CA ALA A 22 -12.73 -4.85 9.19
C ALA A 22 -11.40 -5.61 9.14
N SER A 23 -11.45 -6.87 8.73
CA SER A 23 -10.24 -7.65 8.48
C SER A 23 -9.35 -6.84 7.55
N PRO A 24 -8.07 -6.59 7.89
CA PRO A 24 -7.18 -5.90 6.97
C PRO A 24 -7.15 -6.73 5.69
N ALA A 25 -7.65 -6.16 4.60
CA ALA A 25 -7.52 -6.76 3.29
C ALA A 25 -6.05 -7.10 3.07
N PRO A 26 -5.72 -8.24 2.43
CA PRO A 26 -4.35 -8.70 2.38
C PRO A 26 -3.53 -7.74 1.50
N ALA A 27 -2.78 -6.84 2.12
CA ALA A 27 -1.92 -5.85 1.45
C ALA A 27 -0.99 -6.51 0.41
N HIS A 28 -0.62 -7.76 0.64
CA HIS A 28 0.11 -8.61 -0.30
C HIS A 28 -0.55 -8.76 -1.68
N HIS A 29 -1.88 -8.91 -1.76
CA HIS A 29 -2.58 -9.04 -3.04
C HIS A 29 -2.55 -7.73 -3.84
N VAL A 30 -2.62 -6.59 -3.15
CA VAL A 30 -2.58 -5.26 -3.77
C VAL A 30 -1.18 -4.99 -4.35
N ALA A 31 -0.13 -5.27 -3.57
CA ALA A 31 1.26 -5.13 -4.02
C ALA A 31 1.56 -6.00 -5.24
N ARG A 32 1.15 -7.28 -5.21
CA ARG A 32 1.34 -8.20 -6.34
C ARG A 32 0.61 -7.75 -7.60
N ARG A 33 -0.62 -7.23 -7.47
CA ARG A 33 -1.36 -6.65 -8.60
C ARG A 33 -0.65 -5.42 -9.16
N SER A 34 -0.10 -4.58 -8.28
CA SER A 34 0.65 -3.37 -8.68
C SER A 34 1.89 -3.74 -9.50
N PHE A 35 2.66 -4.73 -9.04
CA PHE A 35 3.83 -5.25 -9.78
C PHE A 35 3.49 -5.64 -11.23
N PHE A 36 2.40 -6.37 -11.44
CA PHE A 36 1.96 -6.74 -12.80
C PHE A 36 1.46 -5.53 -13.62
N LYS A 37 0.82 -4.54 -12.97
CA LYS A 37 0.39 -3.31 -13.65
C LYS A 37 1.57 -2.47 -14.12
N LEU A 38 2.66 -2.45 -13.35
CA LEU A 38 3.89 -1.73 -13.69
C LEU A 38 4.73 -2.46 -14.76
N GLN A 39 4.29 -3.65 -15.21
CA GLN A 39 4.97 -4.44 -16.24
C GLN A 39 6.43 -4.76 -15.91
N CYS A 40 6.75 -4.87 -14.62
CA CYS A 40 8.03 -5.39 -14.13
C CYS A 40 8.31 -6.78 -14.74
N LYS A 41 9.49 -6.97 -15.36
CA LYS A 41 9.85 -8.20 -16.08
C LYS A 41 10.69 -9.17 -15.24
N GLY A 42 11.18 -8.74 -14.09
CA GLY A 42 11.97 -9.54 -13.16
C GLY A 42 11.14 -10.46 -12.27
N ILE A 43 11.78 -10.92 -11.19
CA ILE A 43 11.15 -11.85 -10.23
C ILE A 43 10.38 -11.02 -9.21
N TYR A 44 9.11 -11.35 -8.99
CA TYR A 44 8.34 -10.68 -7.93
C TYR A 44 8.84 -11.09 -6.55
N ASP A 45 9.42 -10.15 -5.82
CA ASP A 45 9.69 -10.25 -4.39
C ASP A 45 8.90 -9.17 -3.63
N ALA A 46 8.05 -9.61 -2.69
CA ALA A 46 7.17 -8.70 -1.97
C ALA A 46 7.92 -7.73 -1.04
N SER A 47 9.05 -8.17 -0.47
CA SER A 47 9.85 -7.36 0.45
C SER A 47 10.62 -6.28 -0.29
N ILE A 48 11.23 -6.63 -1.41
CA ILE A 48 11.94 -5.69 -2.28
C ILE A 48 10.96 -4.68 -2.86
N PHE A 49 9.83 -5.15 -3.39
CA PHE A 49 8.81 -4.27 -3.95
C PHE A 49 8.31 -3.27 -2.91
N ALA A 50 8.03 -3.72 -1.68
CA ALA A 50 7.61 -2.83 -0.60
C ALA A 50 8.69 -1.82 -0.18
N ARG A 51 9.98 -2.19 -0.20
CA ARG A 51 11.08 -1.24 0.09
C ARG A 51 11.10 -0.12 -0.94
N LEU A 52 11.04 -0.45 -2.24
CA LEU A 52 11.02 0.56 -3.31
C LEU A 52 9.72 1.38 -3.32
N ASP A 53 8.57 0.77 -3.01
CA ASP A 53 7.28 1.47 -2.88
C ASP A 53 7.33 2.57 -1.82
N ARG A 54 7.98 2.30 -0.67
CA ARG A 54 8.11 3.25 0.43
C ARG A 54 8.95 4.47 0.04
N ILE A 55 10.01 4.29 -0.73
CA ILE A 55 10.81 5.42 -1.26
C ILE A 55 9.89 6.39 -2.01
N CYS A 56 9.00 5.86 -2.85
CA CYS A 56 8.03 6.67 -3.57
C CYS A 56 6.99 7.33 -2.67
N ASP A 57 6.54 6.63 -1.61
CA ASP A 57 5.58 7.17 -0.64
C ASP A 57 6.20 8.30 0.20
N ASP A 58 7.40 8.10 0.74
CA ASP A 58 8.14 9.09 1.52
C ASP A 58 8.44 10.34 0.70
N CYS A 59 8.84 10.16 -0.57
CA CYS A 59 9.07 11.25 -1.50
C CYS A 59 7.79 12.04 -1.82
N TYR A 60 6.67 11.34 -2.06
CA TYR A 60 5.35 11.97 -2.18
C TYR A 60 4.98 12.75 -0.92
N ASN A 61 5.20 12.18 0.28
CA ASN A 61 4.88 12.83 1.55
C ASN A 61 5.71 14.10 1.80
N LEU A 62 6.95 14.11 1.30
CA LEU A 62 7.84 15.27 1.37
C LEU A 62 7.35 16.42 0.49
N PHE A 63 7.07 16.17 -0.80
CA PHE A 63 6.67 17.19 -1.76
C PHE A 63 5.15 17.50 -1.75
N ARG A 64 4.35 16.59 -1.18
CA ARG A 64 2.88 16.62 -1.18
C ARG A 64 2.25 16.67 -2.57
N GLU A 65 2.91 16.08 -3.56
CA GLU A 65 2.47 16.07 -4.97
C GLU A 65 1.90 14.69 -5.36
N PRO A 66 0.56 14.54 -5.51
CA PRO A 66 -0.07 13.22 -5.69
C PRO A 66 0.38 12.47 -6.96
N SER A 67 0.77 13.19 -8.01
CA SER A 67 1.25 12.57 -9.24
C SER A 67 2.63 11.91 -9.06
N LEU A 68 3.44 12.40 -8.12
CA LEU A 68 4.81 11.96 -7.88
C LEU A 68 4.89 10.49 -7.49
N TYR A 69 3.97 10.00 -6.66
CA TYR A 69 3.94 8.59 -6.28
C TYR A 69 3.82 7.66 -7.49
N ASN A 70 2.94 7.99 -8.45
CA ASN A 70 2.78 7.17 -9.65
C ASN A 70 3.97 7.33 -10.59
N LEU A 71 4.49 8.55 -10.77
CA LEU A 71 5.66 8.84 -11.61
C LEU A 71 6.92 8.15 -11.10
N CYS A 72 7.13 8.12 -9.78
CA CYS A 72 8.24 7.44 -9.12
C CYS A 72 8.25 5.93 -9.41
N ARG A 73 7.07 5.29 -9.42
CA ARG A 73 6.95 3.83 -9.62
C ARG A 73 6.96 3.39 -11.07
N GLN A 74 6.83 4.33 -12.02
CA GLN A 74 6.77 4.03 -13.45
C GLN A 74 7.99 3.25 -13.92
N GLU A 75 7.80 2.49 -14.99
CA GLU A 75 8.85 1.68 -15.61
C GLU A 75 9.54 0.75 -14.59
N CYS A 76 8.75 0.22 -13.65
CA CYS A 76 9.24 -0.61 -12.56
C CYS A 76 10.35 0.06 -11.74
N PHE A 77 10.10 1.29 -11.25
CA PHE A 77 11.04 2.12 -10.49
C PHE A 77 12.30 2.57 -11.26
N GLN A 78 12.31 2.45 -12.60
CA GLN A 78 13.41 2.93 -13.46
C GLN A 78 13.21 4.36 -13.98
N SER A 79 12.28 5.10 -13.40
CA SER A 79 12.00 6.47 -13.82
C SER A 79 12.98 7.47 -13.19
N LYS A 80 13.25 8.57 -13.88
CA LYS A 80 14.04 9.69 -13.31
C LYS A 80 13.48 10.27 -12.01
N TYR A 81 12.17 10.06 -11.75
CA TYR A 81 11.55 10.50 -10.52
C TYR A 81 11.97 9.62 -9.35
N PHE A 82 12.16 8.31 -9.58
CA PHE A 82 12.71 7.42 -8.58
C PHE A 82 14.11 7.86 -8.16
N ASP A 83 15.00 8.12 -9.12
CA ASP A 83 16.37 8.61 -8.85
C ASP A 83 16.35 9.91 -8.05
N GLY A 84 15.52 10.88 -8.46
CA GLY A 84 15.37 12.15 -7.73
C GLY A 84 14.82 11.96 -6.32
N CYS A 85 13.96 10.96 -6.09
CA CYS A 85 13.45 10.61 -4.77
C CYS A 85 14.54 10.00 -3.88
N VAL A 86 15.36 9.09 -4.41
CA VAL A 86 16.52 8.52 -3.70
C VAL A 86 17.48 9.63 -3.26
N GLU A 87 17.78 10.58 -4.15
CA GLU A 87 18.65 11.72 -3.85
C GLU A 87 18.03 12.68 -2.82
N THR A 88 16.74 13.02 -2.97
CA THR A 88 16.06 13.96 -2.07
C THR A 88 15.89 13.39 -0.66
N LEU A 89 15.64 12.09 -0.55
CA LEU A 89 15.54 11.40 0.75
C LEU A 89 16.90 11.11 1.38
N LEU A 90 18.00 11.59 0.78
CA LEU A 90 19.37 11.41 1.26
C LEU A 90 19.79 9.93 1.39
N LEU A 91 19.26 9.08 0.51
CA LEU A 91 19.59 7.64 0.45
C LEU A 91 20.79 7.35 -0.47
N THR A 92 21.65 8.34 -0.68
CA THR A 92 22.79 8.25 -1.62
C THR A 92 23.81 7.19 -1.20
N ASP A 93 23.97 6.94 0.09
CA ASP A 93 24.88 5.92 0.61
C ASP A 93 24.39 4.49 0.32
N GLU A 94 23.08 4.32 0.16
CA GLU A 94 22.43 3.04 -0.18
C GLU A 94 22.10 2.92 -1.68
N LYS A 95 22.48 3.92 -2.50
CA LYS A 95 22.05 4.02 -3.90
C LYS A 95 22.42 2.78 -4.71
N GLU A 96 23.64 2.27 -4.56
CA GLU A 96 24.10 1.07 -5.28
C GLU A 96 23.27 -0.18 -4.90
N GLU A 97 22.90 -0.33 -3.63
CA GLU A 97 22.04 -1.43 -3.18
C GLU A 97 20.64 -1.27 -3.77
N ILE A 98 20.07 -0.06 -3.69
CA ILE A 98 18.74 0.25 -4.23
C ILE A 98 18.69 -0.03 -5.74
N GLU A 99 19.71 0.35 -6.50
CA GLU A 99 19.80 0.07 -7.94
C GLU A 99 19.79 -1.44 -8.24
N GLN A 100 20.51 -2.25 -7.45
CA GLN A 100 20.46 -3.71 -7.58
C GLN A 100 19.07 -4.28 -7.33
N LEU A 101 18.33 -3.72 -6.38
CA LEU A 101 16.95 -4.10 -6.08
C LEU A 101 15.99 -3.72 -7.21
N VAL A 102 16.15 -2.52 -7.79
CA VAL A 102 15.39 -2.08 -8.96
C VAL A 102 15.65 -3.02 -10.15
N ASP A 103 16.92 -3.37 -10.40
CA ASP A 103 17.29 -4.26 -11.49
C ASP A 103 16.76 -5.69 -11.29
N TYR A 104 16.77 -6.20 -10.05
CA TYR A 104 16.21 -7.51 -9.72
C TYR A 104 14.72 -7.63 -10.09
N LEU A 105 13.93 -6.57 -9.82
CA LEU A 105 12.50 -6.53 -10.12
C LEU A 105 12.22 -6.14 -11.59
N GLY A 106 13.02 -5.25 -12.16
CA GLY A 106 12.81 -4.67 -13.47
C GLY A 106 13.31 -5.53 -14.63
N LYS A 107 14.41 -6.28 -14.42
CA LYS A 107 15.16 -7.09 -15.39
C LYS A 107 15.17 -6.46 -16.80
N ARG A 108 16.15 -5.57 -17.02
CA ARG A 108 16.39 -4.92 -18.32
C ARG A 108 16.67 -5.96 -19.42
#